data_AF-Q978K4-F1
#
_entry.id   AF-Q978K4-F1
#
_cell.length_a   1.000
_cell.length_b   1.000
_cell.length_c   1.000
_cell.angle_alpha   90.00
_cell.angle_beta   90.00
_cell.angle_gamma   90.00
#
_symmetry.space_group_name_H-M   'P 1'
#
loop_
_entity.id
_entity.type
_entity.pdbx_description
1 polymer ?
#
loop_
_entity_poly.entity_id
_entity_poly.type
_entity_poly.pdbx_seq_one_letter_code
_entity_poly.pdbx_strand_id
1 'polypeptide(L)'
;MPFTVKNGSIAAGSVAGILVMIAIATATPLSWLASGFVAGIAAKGMGRGASSSLVSSLVTLFIMVTLAIFILPSGLSQLHSTIGNSFLYNFIAYSLNTMSIPTNKLIKEIILDDVLLSIIGGLIGGSIFKSVLPREDVPQAKK
;
A
#
# COMPACT_ATOMS: atom_id res chain seq x y z
N MET A 1 -1.78 -30.07 12.07
CA MET A 1 -0.45 -29.43 12.15
C MET A 1 -0.65 -27.93 11.99
N PRO A 2 -0.34 -27.08 12.99
CA PRO A 2 -0.59 -25.66 12.88
C PRO A 2 0.51 -25.03 12.02
N PHE A 3 0.12 -24.50 10.85
CA PHE A 3 0.99 -23.67 10.02
C PHE A 3 1.26 -22.36 10.76
N THR A 4 2.30 -22.37 11.59
CA THR A 4 2.85 -21.18 12.23
C THR A 4 3.27 -20.19 11.14
N VAL A 5 2.46 -19.14 10.99
CA VAL A 5 2.78 -17.87 10.32
C VAL A 5 3.87 -17.16 11.13
N LYS A 6 5.07 -17.78 11.22
CA LYS A 6 6.23 -17.22 11.91
C LYS A 6 7.01 -16.25 11.04
N ASN A 7 6.79 -16.27 9.72
CA ASN A 7 7.45 -15.40 8.76
C ASN A 7 6.43 -14.44 8.15
N GLY A 8 6.64 -13.13 8.31
CA GLY A 8 5.84 -12.14 7.58
C GLY A 8 5.95 -12.36 6.06
N SER A 9 4.83 -12.11 5.37
CA SER A 9 4.65 -12.39 3.95
C SER A 9 4.50 -11.09 3.16
N ILE A 10 5.17 -11.01 2.01
CA ILE A 10 5.04 -9.89 1.08
C ILE A 10 3.58 -9.77 0.62
N ALA A 11 2.92 -10.90 0.35
CA ALA A 11 1.51 -10.91 -0.07
C ALA A 11 0.58 -10.37 1.02
N ALA A 12 0.80 -10.74 2.28
CA ALA A 12 0.01 -10.21 3.40
C ALA A 12 0.24 -8.70 3.59
N GLY A 13 1.49 -8.25 3.45
CA GLY A 13 1.84 -6.83 3.46
C GLY A 13 1.18 -6.06 2.32
N SER A 14 1.21 -6.58 1.10
CA SER A 14 0.61 -5.92 -0.06
C SER A 14 -0.90 -5.81 0.05
N VAL A 15 -1.59 -6.89 0.49
CA VAL A 15 -3.04 -6.86 0.71
C VAL A 15 -3.40 -5.86 1.82
N ALA A 16 -2.65 -5.84 2.93
CA ALA A 16 -2.86 -4.87 3.99
C ALA A 16 -2.67 -3.42 3.50
N GLY A 17 -1.62 -3.15 2.74
CA GLY A 17 -1.36 -1.84 2.14
C GLY A 17 -2.49 -1.37 1.22
N ILE A 18 -2.99 -2.25 0.34
CA ILE A 18 -4.11 -1.95 -0.56
C ILE A 18 -5.38 -1.63 0.24
N LEU A 19 -5.72 -2.47 1.23
CA LEU A 19 -6.91 -2.27 2.05
C LEU A 19 -6.83 -0.97 2.86
N VAL A 20 -5.65 -0.64 3.39
CA VAL A 20 -5.44 0.61 4.13
C VAL A 20 -5.53 1.81 3.20
N MET A 21 -5.00 1.74 1.97
CA MET A 21 -5.22 2.82 0.99
C MET A 21 -6.69 3.03 0.68
N ILE A 22 -7.46 1.96 0.50
CA ILE A 22 -8.91 2.06 0.23
C ILE A 22 -9.67 2.59 1.46
N ALA A 23 -9.28 2.18 2.66
CA ALA A 23 -9.96 2.56 3.91
C ALA A 23 -9.62 3.99 4.35
N ILE A 24 -8.35 4.39 4.24
CA ILE A 24 -7.90 5.73 4.65
C ILE A 24 -8.11 6.74 3.54
N ALA A 25 -8.26 6.30 2.27
CA ALA A 25 -8.51 7.02 1.02
C ALA A 25 -8.78 8.52 1.15
N THR A 26 -7.78 9.21 1.66
CA THR A 26 -7.69 10.65 1.81
C THR A 26 -6.54 11.01 0.91
N ALA A 27 -6.82 11.91 -0.02
CA ALA A 27 -5.97 12.44 -1.07
C ALA A 27 -4.76 13.21 -0.53
N THR A 28 -4.09 12.67 0.49
CA THR A 28 -2.95 13.28 1.14
C THR A 28 -1.74 12.38 0.95
N PRO A 29 -0.54 12.93 0.72
CA PRO A 29 0.70 12.16 0.68
C PRO A 29 0.90 11.29 1.94
N LEU A 30 0.27 11.67 3.05
CA LEU A 30 0.27 10.92 4.30
C LEU A 30 -0.44 9.56 4.22
N SER A 31 -1.49 9.42 3.40
CA SER A 31 -2.23 8.15 3.29
C SER A 31 -1.39 7.07 2.58
N TRP A 32 -0.60 7.49 1.58
CA TRP A 32 0.40 6.65 0.91
C TRP A 32 1.50 6.21 1.87
N LEU A 33 1.99 7.12 2.72
CA LEU A 33 2.97 6.75 3.75
C LEU A 33 2.37 5.80 4.80
N ALA A 34 1.15 6.06 5.27
CA ALA A 34 0.47 5.24 6.27
C ALA A 34 0.17 3.83 5.75
N SER A 35 -0.30 3.71 4.50
CA SER A 35 -0.51 2.41 3.88
C SER A 35 0.78 1.63 3.68
N GLY A 36 1.84 2.31 3.23
CA GLY A 36 3.19 1.76 3.17
C GLY A 36 3.64 1.25 4.53
N PHE A 37 3.45 2.05 5.58
CA PHE A 37 3.80 1.68 6.96
C PHE A 37 3.07 0.42 7.44
N VAL A 38 1.76 0.33 7.22
CA VAL A 38 0.99 -0.86 7.59
C VAL A 38 1.39 -2.08 6.77
N ALA A 39 1.65 -1.91 5.46
CA ALA A 39 2.20 -2.96 4.61
C ALA A 39 3.55 -3.47 5.16
N GLY A 40 4.42 -2.57 5.59
CA GLY A 40 5.69 -2.87 6.23
C GLY A 40 5.54 -3.68 7.53
N ILE A 41 4.63 -3.26 8.41
CA ILE A 41 4.31 -3.97 9.66
C ILE A 41 3.83 -5.40 9.36
N ALA A 42 2.90 -5.55 8.42
CA ALA A 42 2.32 -6.84 8.05
C ALA A 42 3.34 -7.77 7.36
N ALA A 43 4.29 -7.21 6.60
CA ALA A 43 5.37 -7.96 5.97
C ALA A 43 6.47 -8.42 6.94
N LYS A 44 6.54 -7.85 8.16
CA LYS A 44 7.50 -8.17 9.24
C LYS A 44 8.95 -8.30 8.75
N GLY A 45 9.48 -7.22 8.18
CA GLY A 45 10.89 -7.13 7.83
C GLY A 45 11.15 -6.02 6.82
N MET A 46 12.27 -5.31 6.95
CA MET A 46 12.56 -4.10 6.18
C MET A 46 12.55 -4.31 4.64
N GLY A 47 13.26 -5.34 4.14
CA GLY A 47 13.29 -5.63 2.70
C GLY A 47 11.96 -6.16 2.14
N ARG A 48 11.23 -6.94 2.95
CA ARG A 48 9.89 -7.44 2.61
C ARG A 48 8.85 -6.31 2.68
N GLY A 49 9.01 -5.38 3.61
CA GLY A 49 8.16 -4.21 3.79
C GLY A 49 8.24 -3.28 2.58
N ALA A 50 9.45 -2.90 2.17
CA ALA A 50 9.66 -2.08 0.97
C ALA A 50 9.10 -2.71 -0.32
N SER A 51 9.33 -4.02 -0.51
CA SER A 51 8.79 -4.73 -1.68
C SER A 51 7.27 -4.88 -1.59
N SER A 52 6.71 -5.16 -0.41
CA SER A 52 5.27 -5.27 -0.22
C SER A 52 4.53 -3.95 -0.43
N SER A 53 5.12 -2.82 0.00
CA SER A 53 4.55 -1.49 -0.16
C SER A 53 4.67 -0.99 -1.59
N LEU A 54 5.78 -1.29 -2.27
CA LEU A 54 5.91 -1.04 -3.72
C LEU A 54 4.81 -1.79 -4.49
N VAL A 55 4.63 -3.08 -4.23
CA VAL A 55 3.59 -3.88 -4.90
C VAL A 55 2.21 -3.35 -4.56
N SER A 56 1.90 -2.99 -3.30
CA SER A 56 0.60 -2.41 -2.96
C SER A 56 0.35 -1.09 -3.66
N SER A 57 1.36 -0.21 -3.75
CA SER A 57 1.23 1.08 -4.40
C SER A 57 1.02 0.96 -5.89
N LEU A 58 1.75 0.07 -6.57
CA LEU A 58 1.56 -0.19 -8.00
C LEU A 58 0.17 -0.78 -8.30
N VAL A 59 -0.28 -1.73 -7.49
CA VAL A 59 -1.62 -2.31 -7.64
C VAL A 59 -2.70 -1.27 -7.38
N THR A 60 -2.54 -0.44 -6.35
CA THR A 60 -3.50 0.65 -6.06
C THR A 60 -3.55 1.63 -7.22
N LEU A 61 -2.40 2.08 -7.73
CA LEU A 61 -2.30 2.92 -8.93
C LEU A 61 -3.03 2.30 -10.14
N PHE A 62 -2.80 1.01 -10.39
CA PHE A 62 -3.46 0.30 -11.48
C PHE A 62 -4.99 0.28 -11.32
N ILE A 63 -5.48 0.06 -10.10
CA ILE A 63 -6.91 0.13 -9.79
C ILE A 63 -7.44 1.55 -10.05
N MET A 64 -6.74 2.59 -9.60
CA MET A 64 -7.16 3.99 -9.80
C MET A 64 -7.24 4.38 -11.27
N VAL A 65 -6.22 4.00 -12.07
CA VAL A 65 -6.21 4.20 -13.54
C VAL A 65 -7.39 3.47 -14.18
N THR A 66 -7.60 2.22 -13.81
CA THR A 66 -8.70 1.41 -14.36
C THR A 66 -10.05 2.05 -14.02
N LEU A 67 -10.27 2.45 -12.77
CA LEU A 67 -11.51 3.12 -12.35
C LEU A 67 -11.72 4.44 -13.09
N ALA A 68 -10.66 5.23 -13.30
CA ALA A 68 -10.76 6.49 -14.01
C ALA A 68 -11.12 6.34 -15.49
N ILE A 69 -10.69 5.24 -16.13
CA ILE A 69 -11.03 4.94 -17.53
C ILE A 69 -12.48 4.42 -17.65
N PHE A 70 -12.92 3.59 -16.69
CA PHE A 70 -14.21 2.90 -16.77
C PHE A 70 -15.38 3.69 -16.17
N ILE A 71 -15.15 4.60 -15.22
CA ILE A 71 -16.20 5.33 -14.51
C ILE A 71 -16.31 6.75 -15.07
N LEU A 72 -17.41 7.06 -15.74
CA LEU A 72 -17.71 8.44 -16.11
C LEU A 72 -18.02 9.27 -14.85
N PRO A 73 -17.54 10.53 -14.76
CA PRO A 73 -17.82 11.42 -13.63
C PRO A 73 -19.32 11.64 -13.35
N SER A 74 -20.17 11.52 -14.36
CA SER A 74 -21.64 11.59 -14.22
C SER A 74 -22.27 10.39 -13.51
N GLY A 75 -21.56 9.25 -13.41
CA GLY A 75 -22.01 8.04 -12.72
C GLY A 75 -21.58 7.95 -11.25
N LEU A 76 -20.73 8.86 -10.78
CA LEU A 76 -20.18 8.86 -9.41
C LEU A 76 -21.26 9.04 -8.32
N SER A 77 -22.24 9.92 -8.59
CA SER A 77 -23.36 10.18 -7.69
C SER A 77 -24.33 8.99 -7.59
N GLN A 78 -24.54 8.27 -8.70
CA GLN A 78 -25.30 7.01 -8.71
C GLN A 78 -24.54 5.86 -8.02
N LEU A 79 -23.21 5.82 -8.15
CA LEU A 79 -22.36 4.88 -7.41
C LEU A 79 -22.44 5.11 -5.90
N HIS A 80 -22.46 6.37 -5.44
CA HIS A 80 -22.63 6.69 -4.02
C HIS A 80 -23.97 6.17 -3.47
N SER A 81 -25.07 6.38 -4.19
CA SER A 81 -26.40 5.91 -3.76
C SER A 81 -26.54 4.39 -3.81
N THR A 82 -25.75 3.70 -4.64
CA THR A 82 -25.88 2.24 -4.85
C THR A 82 -24.94 1.44 -3.95
N ILE A 83 -23.71 1.92 -3.71
CA ILE A 83 -22.73 1.22 -2.88
C ILE A 83 -22.95 1.53 -1.39
N GLY A 84 -23.37 2.76 -1.05
CA GLY A 84 -23.54 3.20 0.34
C GLY A 84 -22.26 3.21 1.19
N ASN A 85 -21.09 2.94 0.59
CA ASN A 85 -19.80 2.91 1.27
C ASN A 85 -19.00 4.18 0.96
N SER A 86 -18.92 5.06 1.96
CA SER A 86 -18.23 6.35 1.85
C SER A 86 -16.73 6.20 1.56
N PHE A 87 -16.08 5.11 1.98
CA PHE A 87 -14.66 4.89 1.73
C PHE A 87 -14.38 4.62 0.24
N LEU A 88 -15.16 3.71 -0.36
CA LEU A 88 -15.06 3.40 -1.78
C LEU A 88 -15.41 4.62 -2.64
N TYR A 89 -16.44 5.38 -2.25
CA TYR A 89 -16.79 6.62 -2.93
C TYR A 89 -15.64 7.63 -2.92
N ASN A 90 -15.04 7.90 -1.76
CA ASN A 90 -13.91 8.83 -1.65
C ASN A 90 -12.71 8.37 -2.47
N PHE A 91 -12.42 7.07 -2.48
CA PHE A 91 -11.36 6.50 -3.30
C PHE A 91 -11.61 6.67 -4.80
N ILE A 92 -12.83 6.41 -5.28
CA ILE A 92 -13.21 6.57 -6.69
C ILE A 92 -13.19 8.06 -7.10
N ALA A 93 -13.76 8.93 -6.27
CA ALA A 93 -13.77 10.37 -6.51
C ALA A 93 -12.35 10.95 -6.58
N TYR A 94 -11.47 10.51 -5.67
CA TYR A 94 -10.06 10.89 -5.70
C TYR A 94 -9.35 10.37 -6.96
N SER A 95 -9.60 9.12 -7.36
CA SER A 95 -9.01 8.54 -8.58
C SER A 95 -9.37 9.36 -9.83
N LEU A 96 -10.64 9.76 -9.95
CA LEU A 96 -11.13 10.56 -11.07
C LEU A 96 -10.60 11.99 -11.08
N ASN A 97 -10.57 12.66 -9.91
CA ASN A 97 -10.03 14.01 -9.80
C ASN A 97 -8.53 14.03 -10.12
N THR A 98 -7.79 13.10 -9.55
CA THR A 98 -6.34 12.97 -9.76
C THR A 98 -6.01 12.78 -11.24
N MET A 99 -6.72 11.89 -11.94
CA MET A 99 -6.50 11.63 -13.37
C MET A 99 -6.91 12.78 -14.31
N SER A 100 -7.59 13.82 -13.80
CA SER A 100 -7.89 15.03 -14.58
C SER A 100 -6.70 15.99 -14.69
N ILE A 101 -5.61 15.75 -13.93
CA ILE A 101 -4.37 16.53 -13.99
C ILE A 101 -3.59 16.18 -15.26
N PRO A 102 -2.98 17.16 -15.96
CA PRO A 102 -2.16 16.89 -17.14
C PRO A 102 -1.05 15.86 -16.86
N THR A 103 -0.92 14.89 -17.77
CA THR A 103 -0.14 13.65 -17.62
C THR A 103 1.30 13.85 -17.12
N ASN A 104 1.96 14.94 -17.50
CA ASN A 104 3.33 15.25 -17.05
C ASN A 104 3.45 15.58 -15.56
N LYS A 105 2.44 16.24 -14.97
CA LYS A 105 2.43 16.51 -13.52
C LYS A 105 1.99 15.28 -12.74
N LEU A 106 1.03 14.55 -13.29
CA LEU A 106 0.50 13.30 -12.76
C LEU A 106 1.61 12.26 -12.50
N ILE A 107 2.51 12.07 -13.47
CA ILE A 107 3.62 11.11 -13.36
C ILE A 107 4.59 11.51 -12.24
N LYS A 108 4.91 12.80 -12.10
CA LYS A 108 5.85 13.24 -11.06
C LYS A 108 5.26 13.15 -9.66
N GLU A 109 4.06 13.68 -9.45
CA GLU A 109 3.45 13.72 -8.12
C GLU A 109 3.05 12.32 -7.64
N ILE A 110 2.42 11.51 -8.50
CA ILE A 110 1.88 10.22 -8.04
C ILE A 110 2.93 9.11 -8.11
N ILE A 111 3.69 9.03 -9.21
CA ILE A 111 4.60 7.88 -9.39
C ILE A 111 5.90 8.12 -8.64
N LEU A 112 6.40 9.36 -8.56
CA LEU A 112 7.60 9.63 -7.78
C LEU A 112 7.25 9.85 -6.31
N ASP A 113 6.47 10.87 -5.98
CA ASP A 113 6.35 11.28 -4.58
C ASP A 113 5.50 10.29 -3.76
N ASP A 114 4.32 9.91 -4.24
CA ASP A 114 3.41 9.02 -3.49
C ASP A 114 3.94 7.56 -3.37
N VAL A 115 4.53 7.01 -4.44
CA VAL A 115 5.15 5.68 -4.38
C VAL A 115 6.40 5.70 -3.50
N LEU A 116 7.25 6.72 -3.59
CA LEU A 116 8.42 6.84 -2.70
C LEU A 116 7.99 6.95 -1.24
N LEU A 117 6.96 7.73 -0.94
CA LEU A 117 6.42 7.85 0.42
C LEU A 117 5.89 6.52 0.96
N SER A 118 5.23 5.72 0.12
CA SER A 118 4.80 4.36 0.49
C SER A 118 5.98 3.41 0.69
N ILE A 119 7.03 3.49 -0.13
CA ILE A 119 8.25 2.71 0.07
C ILE A 119 8.92 3.08 1.40
N ILE A 120 9.04 4.38 1.69
CA ILE A 120 9.57 4.89 2.96
C ILE A 120 8.73 4.40 4.13
N GLY A 121 7.40 4.50 4.04
CA GLY A 121 6.47 3.93 5.01
C GLY A 121 6.74 2.45 5.24
N GLY A 122 6.84 1.66 4.17
CA GLY A 122 7.09 0.21 4.23
C GLY A 122 8.45 -0.17 4.82
N LEU A 123 9.48 0.63 4.56
CA LEU A 123 10.79 0.49 5.20
C LEU A 123 10.69 0.72 6.71
N ILE A 124 10.03 1.81 7.13
CA ILE A 124 9.86 2.16 8.54
C ILE A 124 9.02 1.09 9.25
N GLY A 125 7.85 0.74 8.71
CA GLY A 125 6.96 -0.26 9.31
C GLY A 125 7.60 -1.65 9.36
N GLY A 126 8.35 -2.02 8.33
CA GLY A 126 9.08 -3.29 8.27
C GLY A 126 10.31 -3.33 9.19
N SER A 127 10.86 -2.18 9.57
CA SER A 127 12.02 -2.09 10.48
C SER A 127 11.66 -2.35 11.95
N ILE A 128 10.40 -2.13 12.36
CA ILE A 128 9.93 -2.33 13.74
C ILE A 128 10.13 -3.78 14.22
N PHE A 129 10.09 -4.75 13.30
CA PHE A 129 10.23 -6.17 13.62
C PHE A 129 11.65 -6.72 13.38
N LYS A 130 12.65 -5.85 13.19
CA LYS A 130 14.05 -6.27 13.05
C LYS A 130 14.58 -6.63 14.45
N SER A 131 15.06 -7.87 14.58
CA SER A 131 15.82 -8.45 15.70
C SER A 131 15.12 -8.70 17.05
N VAL A 132 14.33 -9.77 17.12
CA VAL A 132 14.40 -10.73 18.25
C VAL A 132 14.41 -12.15 17.66
N LEU A 133 15.48 -12.47 16.93
CA LEU A 133 15.89 -13.87 16.82
C LEU A 133 17.14 -13.97 17.70
N PRO A 134 17.09 -14.67 18.85
CA PRO A 134 18.31 -15.05 19.52
C PRO A 134 19.14 -15.82 18.49
N ARG A 135 20.38 -15.39 18.34
CA ARG A 135 21.39 -16.09 17.54
C ARG A 135 21.79 -17.34 18.34
N GLU A 136 20.84 -18.25 18.57
CA GLU A 136 21.11 -19.58 19.09
C GLU A 136 21.74 -20.40 17.96
N ASP A 137 22.91 -20.93 18.28
CA ASP A 137 23.54 -22.10 17.68
C ASP A 137 24.05 -21.97 16.24
N VAL A 138 25.08 -21.15 16.07
CA VAL A 138 26.16 -21.54 15.15
C VAL A 138 27.14 -22.37 15.96
N PRO A 139 27.16 -23.72 15.86
CA PRO A 139 28.21 -24.49 16.50
C PRO A 139 29.55 -24.06 15.89
N GLN A 140 30.40 -23.46 16.71
CA GLN A 140 31.77 -23.17 16.34
C GLN A 140 32.42 -24.50 15.97
N ALA A 141 32.68 -24.70 14.67
CA ALA A 141 33.45 -25.81 14.19
C ALA A 141 34.88 -25.66 14.75
N LYS A 142 35.19 -26.42 15.80
CA LYS A 142 36.58 -26.69 16.20
C LYS A 142 37.29 -27.40 15.06
N LYS A 143 38.29 -26.75 14.47
CA LYS A 143 39.50 -27.39 13.95
C LYS A 143 40.68 -26.46 14.20
#